data_AF-A0A6N2AIT7-F1
#
_entry.id   AF-A0A6N2AIT7-F1
#
_cell.length_a   1.000
_cell.length_b   1.000
_cell.length_c   1.000
_cell.angle_alpha   90.00
_cell.angle_beta   90.00
_cell.angle_gamma   90.00
#
_symmetry.space_group_name_H-M   'P 1'
#
loop_
_entity.id
_entity.type
_entity.pdbx_description
1 polymer ?
#
loop_
_entity_poly.entity_id
_entity_poly.type
_entity_poly.pdbx_seq_one_letter_code
_entity_poly.pdbx_strand_id
1 'polypeptide(L)'
;FFVTWFGLNNSSLVLKNSSSRSRNDDKVGFLENDCDIFDGNWVWDESYPLYLSEDCMFLDEGFCCSENGRPDNFYTKWRWQPKDCNLPR
;
A
#
# COMPACT_ATOMS: atom_id res chain seq x y z
N PHE A 1 -17.27 -42.22 -21.37
CA PHE A 1 -15.86 -42.35 -21.02
C PHE A 1 -15.64 -41.68 -19.68
N PHE A 2 -15.72 -42.46 -18.61
CA PHE A 2 -15.44 -42.05 -17.24
C PHE A 2 -14.06 -42.59 -16.88
N VAL A 3 -13.15 -41.74 -16.43
CA VAL A 3 -11.92 -42.17 -15.77
C VAL A 3 -11.87 -41.45 -14.44
N THR A 4 -12.23 -42.18 -13.38
CA THR A 4 -12.03 -41.77 -11.99
C THR A 4 -10.56 -41.93 -11.66
N TRP A 5 -9.86 -40.83 -11.35
CA TRP A 5 -8.56 -40.91 -10.70
C TRP A 5 -8.74 -40.73 -9.19
N PHE A 6 -8.52 -41.82 -8.46
CA PHE A 6 -8.50 -41.90 -7.01
C PHE A 6 -7.39 -41.01 -6.42
N GLY A 7 -7.70 -40.29 -5.35
CA GLY A 7 -6.75 -39.43 -4.65
C GLY A 7 -5.50 -40.16 -4.13
N LEU A 8 -4.44 -39.38 -3.98
CA LEU A 8 -3.36 -39.64 -3.04
C LEU A 8 -3.26 -38.44 -2.10
N ASN A 9 -3.73 -38.64 -0.86
CA ASN A 9 -3.22 -37.95 0.30
C ASN A 9 -1.84 -38.53 0.61
N ASN A 10 -0.82 -37.70 0.85
CA ASN A 10 0.21 -38.06 1.80
C ASN A 10 0.86 -36.83 2.45
N SER A 11 0.47 -36.61 3.69
CA SER A 11 1.28 -36.25 4.85
C SER A 11 2.59 -35.46 4.65
N SER A 12 2.61 -34.29 5.31
CA SER A 12 3.69 -33.83 6.19
C SER A 12 5.12 -33.85 5.64
N LEU A 13 5.58 -32.68 5.18
CA LEU A 13 6.97 -32.27 5.32
C LEU A 13 7.04 -31.09 6.29
N VAL A 14 7.34 -31.43 7.55
CA VAL A 14 7.50 -30.50 8.66
C VAL A 14 9.01 -30.40 8.95
N LEU A 15 9.52 -29.16 8.85
CA LEU A 15 10.77 -28.58 9.42
C LEU A 15 12.08 -28.94 8.69
N LYS A 16 13.08 -28.07 8.55
CA LYS A 16 13.42 -26.68 8.99
C LYS A 16 14.69 -26.34 8.19
N ASN A 17 15.02 -25.06 7.99
CA ASN A 17 16.23 -24.46 8.57
C ASN A 17 16.50 -23.07 7.94
N SER A 18 16.53 -22.10 8.83
CA SER A 18 17.05 -20.75 8.67
C SER A 18 18.35 -20.68 7.85
N SER A 19 18.25 -20.10 6.65
CA SER A 19 19.31 -19.24 6.13
C SER A 19 18.84 -17.80 6.35
N SER A 20 19.26 -17.21 7.45
CA SER A 20 19.17 -15.78 7.72
C SER A 20 19.95 -15.02 6.64
N ARG A 21 19.29 -14.74 5.52
CA ARG A 21 19.76 -13.72 4.60
C ARG A 21 19.37 -12.39 5.22
N SER A 22 20.21 -11.91 6.13
CA SER A 22 20.12 -10.55 6.66
C SER A 22 20.34 -9.59 5.49
N ARG A 23 19.26 -9.27 4.79
CA ARG A 23 19.16 -7.98 4.14
C ARG A 23 18.92 -7.02 5.29
N ASN A 24 19.94 -6.25 5.64
CA ASN A 24 19.74 -4.96 6.29
C ASN A 24 19.00 -4.09 5.27
N ASP A 25 17.70 -4.37 5.16
CA ASP A 25 16.73 -3.43 4.65
C ASP A 25 16.46 -2.55 5.87
N ASP A 26 16.76 -1.27 5.77
CA ASP A 26 16.38 -0.29 6.79
C ASP A 26 14.86 -0.33 6.90
N LYS A 27 14.34 -1.23 7.75
CA LYS A 27 12.91 -1.33 8.02
C LYS A 27 12.53 0.00 8.65
N VAL A 28 11.93 0.88 7.86
CA VAL A 28 11.32 2.09 8.37
C VAL A 28 10.34 1.63 9.45
N GLY A 29 10.50 2.12 10.68
CA GLY A 29 9.89 1.54 11.90
C GLY A 29 8.36 1.39 11.91
N PHE A 30 7.65 1.84 10.85
CA PHE A 30 6.23 1.57 10.66
C PHE A 30 5.93 0.18 10.04
N LEU A 31 6.92 -0.49 9.42
CA LEU A 31 6.82 -1.87 8.91
C LEU A 31 7.19 -2.92 9.97
N GLU A 32 7.31 -2.51 11.23
CA GLU A 32 7.84 -3.35 12.31
C GLU A 32 6.80 -4.32 12.88
N ASN A 33 5.53 -4.09 12.56
CA ASN A 33 4.42 -5.01 12.82
C ASN A 33 3.91 -5.53 11.46
N ASP A 34 3.24 -6.68 11.43
CA ASP A 34 2.58 -7.28 10.24
C ASP A 34 1.46 -6.39 9.63
N CYS A 35 1.70 -5.08 9.46
CA CYS A 35 0.80 -4.17 8.80
C CYS A 35 1.07 -4.23 7.29
N ASP A 36 0.12 -4.81 6.56
CA ASP A 36 0.10 -4.72 5.12
C ASP A 36 -0.32 -3.29 4.71
N ILE A 37 0.66 -2.46 4.34
CA ILE A 37 0.44 -1.10 3.83
C ILE A 37 -0.40 -1.06 2.56
N PHE A 38 -0.52 -2.17 1.82
CA PHE A 38 -1.33 -2.26 0.62
C PHE A 38 -2.77 -2.73 0.91
N ASP A 39 -3.06 -3.23 2.12
CA ASP A 39 -4.42 -3.59 2.56
C ASP A 39 -5.04 -2.49 3.42
N GLY A 40 -5.98 -1.77 2.85
CA GLY A 40 -6.52 -0.56 3.42
C GLY A 40 -7.73 -0.04 2.67
N ASN A 41 -8.18 1.14 3.06
CA ASN A 41 -9.26 1.83 2.40
C ASN A 41 -8.91 3.30 2.21
N TRP A 42 -9.50 3.92 1.19
CA TRP A 42 -9.50 5.36 1.05
C TRP A 42 -10.50 5.95 2.05
N VAL A 43 -10.03 6.89 2.87
CA VAL A 43 -10.85 7.62 3.85
C VAL A 43 -10.85 9.10 3.51
N TRP A 44 -11.99 9.76 3.71
CA TRP A 44 -12.11 11.19 3.51
C TRP A 44 -11.48 11.94 4.69
N ASP A 45 -10.61 12.90 4.40
CA ASP A 45 -9.93 13.72 5.40
C ASP A 45 -10.03 15.22 5.03
N GLU A 46 -10.61 16.02 5.91
CA GLU A 46 -10.76 17.47 5.70
C GLU A 46 -9.42 18.21 5.76
N SER A 47 -8.43 17.66 6.47
CA SER A 47 -7.09 18.23 6.61
C SER A 47 -6.19 18.00 5.39
N TYR A 48 -6.64 17.20 4.42
CA TYR A 48 -5.99 17.04 3.12
C TYR A 48 -6.44 18.15 2.15
N PRO A 49 -5.67 18.48 1.09
CA PRO A 49 -4.38 17.89 0.73
C PRO A 49 -3.21 18.39 1.59
N LEU A 50 -2.09 17.67 1.54
CA LEU A 50 -0.84 18.04 2.23
C LEU A 50 -0.10 19.20 1.54
N TYR A 51 -0.35 19.40 0.25
CA TYR A 51 0.19 20.50 -0.54
C TYR A 51 -0.83 20.91 -1.59
N LEU A 52 -0.75 22.16 -2.05
CA LEU A 52 -1.46 22.63 -3.23
C LEU A 52 -0.50 22.60 -4.42
N SER A 53 -1.01 22.21 -5.58
CA SER A 53 -0.22 22.14 -6.81
C SER A 53 0.44 23.50 -7.13
N GLU A 54 -0.32 24.59 -6.94
CA GLU A 54 0.12 25.98 -7.14
C GLU A 54 1.32 26.39 -6.27
N ASP A 55 1.45 25.83 -5.06
CA ASP A 55 2.50 26.21 -4.11
C ASP A 55 3.82 25.47 -4.37
N CYS A 56 3.81 24.41 -5.19
CA CYS A 56 4.97 23.57 -5.42
C CYS A 56 5.70 23.96 -6.71
N MET A 57 6.74 24.80 -6.57
CA MET A 57 7.56 25.27 -7.71
C MET A 57 8.31 24.16 -8.48
N PHE A 58 8.40 22.96 -7.91
CA PHE A 58 9.06 21.81 -8.53
C PHE A 58 8.08 20.84 -9.19
N LEU A 59 6.78 21.09 -9.06
CA LEU A 59 5.77 20.24 -9.67
C LEU A 59 5.78 20.48 -11.18
N ASP A 60 5.93 19.40 -11.94
CA ASP A 60 5.88 19.47 -13.40
C ASP A 60 4.46 19.85 -13.85
N GLU A 61 4.37 20.64 -14.91
CA GLU A 61 3.13 21.21 -15.43
C GLU A 61 2.11 20.12 -15.78
N GLY A 62 2.57 18.94 -16.21
CA GLY A 62 1.72 17.78 -16.47
C GLY A 62 0.95 17.25 -15.25
N PHE A 63 1.37 17.60 -14.03
CA PHE A 63 0.71 17.19 -12.78
C PHE A 63 -0.15 18.30 -12.15
N CYS A 64 -0.11 19.53 -12.68
CA CYS A 64 -0.91 20.67 -12.23
C CYS A 64 -2.37 20.54 -12.69
N CYS A 65 -3.09 19.55 -12.16
CA CYS A 65 -4.43 19.19 -12.64
C CYS A 65 -5.45 20.32 -12.48
N SER A 66 -5.39 21.07 -11.38
CA SER A 66 -6.33 22.17 -11.09
C SER A 66 -6.13 23.33 -12.06
N GLU A 67 -4.88 23.61 -12.39
CA GLU A 67 -4.41 24.65 -13.31
C GLU A 67 -4.67 24.23 -14.77
N ASN A 68 -4.58 22.93 -15.06
CA ASN A 68 -4.90 22.33 -16.36
C ASN A 68 -6.42 22.19 -16.62
N GLY A 69 -7.25 22.91 -15.85
CA GLY A 69 -8.67 23.07 -16.11
C GLY A 69 -9.57 22.02 -15.47
N ARG A 70 -9.07 21.19 -14.54
CA ARG A 70 -9.92 20.29 -13.78
C ARG A 70 -10.77 21.10 -12.77
N PRO A 71 -12.10 21.05 -12.84
CA PRO A 71 -12.97 21.89 -12.00
C PRO A 71 -13.18 21.31 -10.59
N ASP A 72 -12.92 20.01 -10.40
CA ASP A 72 -13.17 19.32 -9.14
C ASP A 72 -11.89 19.14 -8.32
N ASN A 73 -11.98 19.42 -7.01
CA ASN A 73 -10.86 19.28 -6.06
C ASN A 73 -11.08 18.15 -5.04
N PHE A 74 -12.18 17.38 -5.12
CA PHE A 74 -12.50 16.36 -4.12
C PHE A 74 -11.51 15.18 -4.12
N TYR A 75 -10.84 14.94 -5.25
CA TYR A 75 -9.88 13.84 -5.38
C TYR A 75 -8.67 14.03 -4.45
N THR A 76 -8.33 15.27 -4.08
CA THR A 76 -7.19 15.58 -3.21
C THR A 76 -7.49 15.37 -1.72
N LYS A 77 -8.77 15.16 -1.37
CA LYS A 77 -9.25 14.99 0.02
C LYS A 77 -9.22 13.54 0.51
N TRP A 78 -8.90 12.60 -0.35
CA TRP A 78 -8.81 11.18 0.01
C TRP A 78 -7.43 10.85 0.53
N ARG A 79 -7.38 10.18 1.68
CA ARG A 79 -6.16 9.65 2.29
C ARG A 79 -6.21 8.13 2.31
N TRP A 80 -5.08 7.50 2.04
CA TRP A 80 -4.95 6.04 2.21
C TRP A 80 -4.79 5.69 3.69
N GLN A 81 -5.60 4.75 4.18
CA GLN A 81 -5.56 4.26 5.56
C GLN A 81 -5.41 2.72 5.56
N PRO A 82 -4.24 2.19 5.94
CA PRO A 82 -4.07 0.76 6.21
C PRO A 82 -5.00 0.30 7.33
N LYS A 83 -5.42 -0.98 7.29
CA LYS A 83 -6.36 -1.54 8.29
C LYS A 83 -5.72 -1.67 9.68
N ASP A 84 -4.50 -2.17 9.71
CA ASP A 84 -3.86 -2.64 10.95
C ASP A 84 -2.82 -1.65 11.51
N CYS A 85 -2.60 -0.51 10.85
CA CYS A 85 -1.70 0.53 11.34
C CYS A 85 -2.06 1.93 10.85
N ASN A 86 -1.48 2.93 11.52
CA ASN A 86 -1.56 4.33 11.11
C ASN A 86 -0.24 4.76 10.49
N LEU A 87 -0.31 5.40 9.33
CA LEU A 87 0.86 6.01 8.70
C LEU A 87 1.26 7.26 9.49
N PRO A 88 2.56 7.44 9.80
CA PRO A 88 3.04 8.69 10.38
C PRO A 88 2.85 9.84 9.39
N ARG A 89 2.64 11.04 9.93
CA ARG A 89 2.36 12.25 9.16
C ARG A 89 3.60 13.14 9.07
#